data_AF-G0IYJ7-F1
#
_entry.id   AF-G0IYJ7-F1
#
_cell.length_a   1.000
_cell.length_b   1.000
_cell.length_c   1.000
_cell.angle_alpha   90.00
_cell.angle_beta   90.00
_cell.angle_gamma   90.00
#
_symmetry.space_group_name_H-M   'P 1'
#
loop_
_entity.id
_entity.type
_entity.pdbx_description
1 polymer ?
#
loop_
_entity_poly.entity_id
_entity_poly.type
_entity_poly.pdbx_seq_one_letter_code
_entity_poly.pdbx_strand_id
1 'polypeptide(L)'
;MKYYMLTYFLAEDYMQKRGGFRKDHLSLADKFYRKGVLLMGGALSRPADKAVLIFHSEGENDAKDFVNADPYVTNGLVESWELREWNVVVGVV
;
A
#
# COMPACT_ATOMS: atom_id res chain seq x y z
N MET A 1 16.65 7.88 6.49
CA MET A 1 15.53 7.30 5.73
C MET A 1 15.69 5.79 5.68
N LYS A 2 14.60 5.05 5.83
CA LYS A 2 14.53 3.59 5.85
C LYS A 2 13.49 3.14 4.83
N TYR A 3 13.58 1.89 4.39
CA TYR A 3 12.53 1.30 3.57
C TYR A 3 11.52 0.58 4.44
N TYR A 4 10.26 0.66 4.05
CA TYR A 4 9.18 -0.08 4.69
C TYR A 4 8.37 -0.80 3.62
N MET A 5 8.08 -2.06 3.88
CA MET A 5 7.18 -2.86 3.06
C MET A 5 5.84 -2.97 3.78
N LEU A 6 4.80 -2.46 3.12
CA LEU A 6 3.41 -2.61 3.52
C LEU A 6 2.80 -3.73 2.67
N THR A 7 2.31 -4.77 3.33
CA THR A 7 1.55 -5.85 2.69
C THR A 7 0.09 -5.74 3.10
N TYR A 8 -0.81 -5.68 2.13
CA TYR A 8 -2.24 -5.84 2.33
C TYR A 8 -2.65 -7.27 2.05
N PHE A 9 -3.47 -7.83 2.94
CA PHE A 9 -4.23 -9.05 2.72
C PHE A 9 -5.63 -8.63 2.30
N LEU A 10 -5.98 -8.92 1.05
CA LEU A 10 -7.18 -8.42 0.39
C LEU A 10 -8.35 -9.38 0.63
N ALA A 11 -9.54 -8.82 0.77
CA ALA A 11 -10.76 -9.59 0.98
C ALA A 11 -11.08 -10.50 -0.22
N GLU A 12 -11.76 -11.62 0.02
CA GLU A 12 -12.16 -12.55 -1.05
C GLU A 12 -12.99 -11.85 -2.14
N ASP A 13 -13.83 -10.87 -1.76
CA ASP A 13 -14.66 -10.08 -2.67
C ASP A 13 -13.99 -8.80 -3.18
N TYR A 14 -12.68 -8.61 -2.92
CA TYR A 14 -11.88 -7.46 -3.35
C TYR A 14 -12.11 -7.11 -4.82
N MET A 15 -12.05 -8.10 -5.71
CA MET A 15 -12.18 -7.88 -7.15
C MET A 15 -13.55 -7.33 -7.55
N GLN A 16 -14.60 -7.67 -6.79
CA GLN A 16 -15.96 -7.20 -7.04
C GLN A 16 -16.15 -5.76 -6.51
N LYS A 17 -15.63 -5.48 -5.31
CA LYS A 17 -15.80 -4.17 -4.64
C LYS A 17 -14.83 -3.10 -5.13
N ARG A 18 -13.63 -3.46 -5.59
CA ARG A 18 -12.53 -2.50 -5.85
C ARG A 18 -12.90 -1.39 -6.81
N GLY A 19 -13.81 -1.63 -7.77
CA GLY A 19 -14.22 -0.64 -8.75
C GLY A 19 -14.77 0.65 -8.11
N GLY A 20 -15.55 0.52 -7.03
CA GLY A 20 -16.17 1.66 -6.35
C GLY A 20 -15.18 2.59 -5.64
N PHE A 21 -14.04 2.06 -5.19
CA PHE A 21 -13.07 2.80 -4.37
C PHE A 21 -11.73 3.03 -5.08
N ARG A 22 -11.53 2.44 -6.26
CA ARG A 22 -10.23 2.44 -6.97
C ARG A 22 -9.73 3.83 -7.29
N LYS A 23 -10.62 4.73 -7.73
CA LYS A 23 -10.22 6.09 -8.09
C LYS A 23 -9.60 6.83 -6.91
N ASP A 24 -10.24 6.73 -5.75
CA ASP A 24 -9.80 7.43 -4.53
C ASP A 24 -8.54 6.80 -3.94
N HIS A 25 -8.45 5.46 -3.96
CA HIS A 25 -7.22 4.75 -3.61
C HIS A 25 -6.03 5.19 -4.48
N LEU A 26 -6.21 5.27 -5.80
CA LEU A 26 -5.14 5.70 -6.72
C LEU A 26 -4.78 7.17 -6.53
N SER A 27 -5.76 8.03 -6.23
CA SER A 27 -5.51 9.44 -5.91
C SER A 27 -4.65 9.59 -4.64
N LEU A 28 -4.95 8.80 -3.61
CA LEU A 28 -4.15 8.74 -2.38
C LEU A 28 -2.73 8.24 -2.67
N ALA A 29 -2.58 7.15 -3.44
CA ALA A 29 -1.27 6.62 -3.82
C ALA A 29 -0.44 7.65 -4.62
N ASP A 30 -1.04 8.34 -5.59
CA ASP A 30 -0.37 9.40 -6.36
C ASP A 30 0.09 10.55 -5.46
N LYS A 31 -0.73 10.96 -4.48
CA LYS A 31 -0.34 11.98 -3.49
C LYS A 31 0.93 11.58 -2.71
N PHE A 32 0.99 10.35 -2.19
CA PHE A 32 2.16 9.86 -1.43
C PHE A 32 3.37 9.63 -2.34
N TYR A 33 3.14 9.21 -3.59
CA TYR A 33 4.19 9.06 -4.60
C TYR A 33 4.82 10.42 -4.94
N ARG A 34 4.01 11.46 -5.18
CA ARG A 34 4.48 12.83 -5.43
C ARG A 34 5.20 13.45 -4.24
N LYS A 35 4.84 13.06 -3.01
CA LYS A 35 5.57 13.44 -1.78
C LYS A 35 6.95 12.76 -1.70
N GLY A 36 7.21 11.72 -2.50
CA GLY A 36 8.47 10.98 -2.52
C GLY A 36 8.60 9.94 -1.42
N VAL A 37 7.51 9.64 -0.69
CA VAL A 37 7.53 8.67 0.43
C VAL A 37 7.00 7.30 0.04
N LEU A 38 6.10 7.20 -0.94
CA LEU A 38 5.69 5.93 -1.56
C LEU A 38 6.49 5.77 -2.85
N LEU A 39 7.27 4.70 -2.99
CA LEU A 39 8.12 4.47 -4.16
C LEU A 39 7.40 3.68 -5.25
N MET A 40 6.67 2.66 -4.85
CA MET A 40 5.96 1.76 -5.75
C MET A 40 4.86 1.01 -5.01
N GLY A 41 3.80 0.63 -5.71
CA GLY A 41 2.70 -0.13 -5.14
C GLY A 41 1.90 -0.90 -6.18
N GLY A 42 1.40 -2.07 -5.84
CA GLY A 42 0.61 -2.90 -6.74
C GLY A 42 -0.01 -4.12 -6.07
N ALA A 43 -1.13 -4.58 -6.63
CA ALA A 43 -1.70 -5.88 -6.29
C ALA A 43 -0.82 -6.99 -6.90
N LEU A 44 -0.56 -8.04 -6.13
CA LEU A 44 0.03 -9.27 -6.67
C LEU A 44 -0.97 -9.93 -7.63
N SER A 45 -0.45 -10.67 -8.59
CA SER A 45 -1.26 -11.32 -9.61
C SER A 45 -1.28 -12.83 -9.39
N ARG A 46 -2.43 -13.46 -9.66
CA ARG A 46 -2.61 -14.92 -9.68
C ARG A 46 -2.26 -15.61 -8.35
N PRO A 47 -3.07 -15.43 -7.29
CA PRO A 47 -4.30 -14.63 -7.21
C PRO A 47 -4.05 -13.16 -6.86
N ALA A 48 -5.10 -12.34 -6.88
CA ALA A 48 -5.07 -10.95 -6.39
C ALA A 48 -5.49 -10.89 -4.92
N ASP A 49 -4.83 -11.70 -4.09
CA ASP A 49 -5.08 -11.89 -2.66
C ASP A 49 -4.24 -10.93 -1.80
N LYS A 50 -3.19 -10.33 -2.37
CA LYS A 50 -2.32 -9.40 -1.67
C LYS A 50 -1.99 -8.18 -2.51
N ALA A 51 -1.63 -7.09 -1.86
CA ALA A 51 -0.95 -5.96 -2.47
C ALA A 51 0.30 -5.59 -1.68
N VAL A 52 1.32 -5.08 -2.37
CA VAL A 52 2.57 -4.63 -1.76
C VAL A 52 2.78 -3.18 -2.13
N LEU A 53 3.14 -2.37 -1.13
CA LEU A 53 3.54 -0.98 -1.27
C LEU A 53 4.88 -0.77 -0.57
N ILE A 54 5.82 -0.11 -1.24
CA ILE A 54 7.17 0.15 -0.71
C ILE A 54 7.30 1.63 -0.41
N PHE A 55 7.57 1.96 0.85
CA PHE A 55 7.79 3.31 1.33
C PHE A 55 9.27 3.57 1.61
N HIS A 56 9.70 4.82 1.46
CA HIS A 56 11.00 5.32 1.88
C HIS A 56 10.79 6.59 2.71
N SER A 57 10.93 6.47 4.02
CA SER A 57 10.55 7.49 5.00
C SER A 57 11.49 7.48 6.21
N GLU A 58 11.40 8.48 7.10
CA GLU A 58 12.20 8.51 8.34
C GLU A 58 11.77 7.43 9.34
N GLY A 59 10.48 7.10 9.32
CA GLY A 59 9.86 6.10 10.17
C GLY A 59 8.57 5.55 9.57
N GLU A 60 7.82 4.80 10.35
CA GLU A 60 6.59 4.10 9.89
C GLU A 60 5.39 5.02 9.65
N ASN A 61 5.44 6.29 10.08
CA ASN A 61 4.27 7.17 10.13
C ASN A 61 3.66 7.42 8.75
N ASP A 62 4.46 7.67 7.71
CA ASP A 62 3.91 7.87 6.36
C ASP A 62 3.13 6.65 5.85
N ALA A 63 3.64 5.44 6.10
CA ALA A 63 2.94 4.22 5.71
C ALA A 63 1.66 4.00 6.54
N LYS A 64 1.68 4.30 7.85
CA LYS A 64 0.49 4.22 8.71
C LYS A 64 -0.57 5.25 8.33
N ASP A 65 -0.16 6.47 8.01
CA ASP A 65 -1.06 7.53 7.54
C ASP A 65 -1.71 7.14 6.21
N PHE A 66 -0.95 6.51 5.30
CA PHE A 66 -1.49 5.95 4.07
C PHE A 66 -2.56 4.91 4.36
N VAL A 67 -2.26 3.92 5.21
CA VAL A 67 -3.22 2.88 5.63
C VAL A 67 -4.49 3.47 6.22
N ASN A 68 -4.36 4.43 7.14
CA ASN A 68 -5.49 5.03 7.83
C ASN A 68 -6.40 5.84 6.89
N ALA A 69 -5.84 6.39 5.81
CA ALA A 69 -6.56 7.17 4.81
C ALA A 69 -7.07 6.33 3.62
N ASP A 70 -6.63 5.08 3.46
CA ASP A 70 -6.93 4.27 2.28
C ASP A 70 -8.41 3.85 2.26
N PRO A 71 -9.19 4.20 1.22
CA PRO A 71 -10.57 3.75 1.09
C PRO A 71 -10.69 2.22 0.98
N TYR A 72 -9.66 1.51 0.51
CA TYR A 72 -9.65 0.06 0.54
C TYR A 72 -9.58 -0.50 1.97
N VAL A 73 -8.88 0.16 2.89
CA VAL A 73 -8.83 -0.24 4.30
C VAL A 73 -10.13 0.13 4.99
N THR A 74 -10.56 1.38 4.89
CA THR A 74 -11.74 1.90 5.60
C THR A 74 -13.07 1.28 5.13
N ASN A 75 -13.13 0.73 3.91
CA ASN A 75 -14.31 0.03 3.38
C ASN A 75 -14.16 -1.51 3.36
N GLY A 76 -13.15 -2.06 4.03
CA GLY A 76 -13.02 -3.51 4.25
C GLY A 76 -12.61 -4.33 3.01
N LEU A 77 -11.95 -3.70 2.03
CA LEU A 77 -11.33 -4.40 0.90
C LEU A 77 -9.94 -4.95 1.26
N VAL A 78 -9.33 -4.40 2.30
CA VAL A 78 -8.15 -4.93 2.99
C VAL A 78 -8.65 -5.54 4.30
N GLU A 79 -8.52 -6.85 4.47
CA GLU A 79 -8.93 -7.55 5.70
C GLU A 79 -7.93 -7.31 6.83
N SER A 80 -6.65 -7.31 6.48
CA SER A 80 -5.55 -7.02 7.40
C SER A 80 -4.35 -6.49 6.64
N TRP A 81 -3.41 -5.90 7.36
CA TRP A 81 -2.17 -5.39 6.79
C TRP A 81 -1.00 -5.61 7.73
N GLU A 82 0.18 -5.72 7.14
CA GLU A 82 1.44 -5.79 7.87
C GLU A 82 2.38 -4.70 7.36
N LEU A 83 3.00 -3.96 8.27
CA LEU A 83 4.06 -3.01 7.97
C LEU A 83 5.36 -3.47 8.61
N ARG A 84 6.43 -3.52 7.82
CA ARG A 84 7.74 -3.97 8.31
C ARG A 84 8.85 -3.10 7.73
N GLU A 85 9.83 -2.73 8.55
CA GLU A 85 11.09 -2.18 8.08
C GLU A 85 11.78 -3.21 7.16
N TRP A 86 12.15 -2.78 5.96
CA TRP A 86 12.80 -3.61 4.96
C TRP A 86 14.26 -3.19 4.83
N ASN A 87 15.17 -4.07 5.25
CA ASN A 87 16.62 -3.88 5.08
C ASN A 87 17.01 -4.13 3.62
N VAL A 88 16.76 -3.15 2.75
CA VAL A 88 17.11 -3.21 1.32
C VAL A 88 18.63 -3.19 1.16
N VAL A 89 19.18 -4.23 0.54
CA VAL A 89 20.63 -4.38 0.30
C VAL A 89 21.03 -4.01 -1.13
N VAL A 90 20.10 -4.12 -2.09
CA VAL A 90 20.30 -3.83 -3.51
C VAL A 90 18.97 -3.34 -4.11
N GLY A 91 19.01 -2.48 -5.14
CA GLY A 91 17.81 -2.09 -5.90
C GLY A 91 17.38 -0.63 -5.82
N VAL A 92 18.30 0.29 -5.52
CA VAL A 92 18.09 1.73 -5.73
C VAL A 92 19.17 2.28 -6.63
N VAL A 93 18.76 2.92 -7.71
CA VAL A 93 19.61 3.63 -8.67
C VAL A 93 19.47 5.12 -8.44
#